data_AF-A0A538P167-F1
#
_entry.id   AF-A0A538P167-F1
#
_cell.length_a   1.000
_cell.length_b   1.000
_cell.length_c   1.000
_cell.angle_alpha   90.00
_cell.angle_beta   90.00
_cell.angle_gamma   90.00
#
_symmetry.space_group_name_H-M   'P 1'
#
loop_
_entity.id
_entity.type
_entity.pdbx_description
1 polymer ?
#
loop_
_entity_poly.entity_id
_entity_poly.type
_entity_poly.pdbx_seq_one_letter_code
_entity_poly.pdbx_strand_id
1 'polypeptide(L)'
;DIDTQGAAAIRNFDDPFIRQALTDIFIMPPDLEELRRRLMNRGTETAQQIDLRLATAAREMELWRDYRYTIISGSVEEDLQKFRNIMGAESYLSRRLIQK
;
A
#
# COMPACT_ATOMS: atom_id res chain seq x y z
N ASP A 1 -3.09 7.50 -3.51
CA ASP A 1 -3.35 6.10 -3.86
C ASP A 1 -2.77 5.86 -5.24
N ILE A 2 -1.91 4.86 -5.38
CA ILE A 2 -1.22 4.50 -6.62
C ILE A 2 -1.28 2.98 -6.71
N ASP A 3 -1.64 2.44 -7.87
CA ASP A 3 -1.64 1.00 -8.07
C ASP A 3 -0.22 0.39 -8.01
N THR A 4 -0.15 -0.94 -8.02
CA THR A 4 1.13 -1.65 -7.89
C THR A 4 2.09 -1.39 -9.05
N GLN A 5 1.57 -1.15 -10.24
CA GLN A 5 2.37 -0.86 -11.45
C GLN A 5 2.99 0.54 -11.39
N GLY A 6 2.21 1.54 -11.01
CA GLY A 6 2.67 2.91 -10.82
C GLY A 6 3.68 3.01 -9.67
N ALA A 7 3.45 2.29 -8.57
CA ALA A 7 4.41 2.21 -7.46
C ALA A 7 5.75 1.60 -7.92
N ALA A 8 5.71 0.52 -8.70
CA ALA A 8 6.90 -0.09 -9.28
C ALA A 8 7.64 0.87 -10.22
N ALA A 9 6.93 1.65 -11.03
CA ALA A 9 7.53 2.65 -11.92
C ALA A 9 8.33 3.72 -11.14
N ILE A 10 7.76 4.24 -10.05
CA ILE A 10 8.45 5.22 -9.19
C ILE A 10 9.67 4.59 -8.51
N ARG A 11 9.54 3.36 -8.01
CA ARG A 11 10.64 2.64 -7.35
C ARG A 11 11.81 2.37 -8.30
N ASN A 12 11.51 2.05 -9.55
CA ASN A 12 12.51 1.77 -10.59
C ASN A 12 13.08 3.03 -11.25
N PHE A 13 12.55 4.20 -10.93
CA PHE A 13 13.05 5.46 -11.48
C PHE A 13 14.48 5.72 -10.98
N ASP A 14 15.41 5.95 -11.93
CA ASP A 14 16.84 6.06 -11.66
C ASP A 14 17.26 7.49 -11.27
N ASP A 15 16.54 8.06 -10.29
CA ASP A 15 16.87 9.34 -9.69
C ASP A 15 17.30 9.12 -8.22
N PRO A 16 18.54 9.47 -7.85
CA PRO A 16 19.04 9.27 -6.49
C PRO A 16 18.24 9.99 -5.41
N PHE A 17 17.66 11.16 -5.72
CA PHE A 17 16.84 11.91 -4.79
C PHE A 17 15.50 11.20 -4.55
N ILE A 18 14.84 10.76 -5.62
CA ILE A 18 13.59 10.00 -5.51
C ILE A 18 13.81 8.71 -4.72
N ARG A 19 14.86 7.94 -5.01
CA ARG A 19 15.18 6.71 -4.26
C ARG A 19 15.38 6.93 -2.76
N GLN A 20 15.99 8.05 -2.38
CA GLN A 20 16.22 8.38 -0.97
C GLN A 20 14.96 8.93 -0.28
N ALA A 21 14.14 9.68 -1.01
CA ALA A 21 12.93 10.31 -0.53
C ALA A 21 11.72 9.36 -0.51
N LEU A 22 11.71 8.31 -1.33
CA LEU A 22 10.57 7.40 -1.45
C LEU A 22 10.34 6.63 -0.15
N THR A 23 9.09 6.66 0.29
CA THR A 23 8.55 5.83 1.35
C THR A 23 7.23 5.28 0.84
N ASP A 24 7.26 4.09 0.27
CA ASP A 24 6.07 3.41 -0.21
C ASP A 24 5.50 2.48 0.88
N ILE A 25 4.18 2.45 0.98
CA ILE A 25 3.43 1.68 1.97
C ILE A 25 2.40 0.85 1.22
N PHE A 26 2.49 -0.47 1.33
CA PHE A 26 1.49 -1.38 0.80
C PHE A 26 0.36 -1.56 1.83
N ILE A 27 -0.89 -1.36 1.39
CA ILE A 27 -2.07 -1.64 2.23
C ILE A 27 -2.60 -3.02 1.86
N MET A 28 -2.28 -4.00 2.70
CA MET A 28 -2.64 -5.39 2.52
C MET A 28 -4.05 -5.65 3.08
N PRO A 29 -5.00 -6.19 2.31
CA PRO A 29 -6.24 -6.69 2.90
C PRO A 29 -5.92 -7.83 3.88
N PRO A 30 -6.68 -8.00 4.98
CA PRO A 30 -6.38 -9.02 5.99
C PRO A 30 -6.43 -10.43 5.39
N ASP A 31 -7.37 -10.66 4.47
CA ASP A 31 -7.49 -11.84 3.65
C ASP A 31 -8.34 -11.53 2.39
N LEU A 32 -8.34 -12.46 1.43
CA LEU A 32 -9.10 -12.32 0.18
C LEU A 32 -10.62 -12.41 0.38
N GLU A 33 -11.08 -13.09 1.43
CA GLU A 33 -12.50 -13.31 1.70
C GLU A 33 -13.16 -12.03 2.22
N GLU A 34 -12.48 -11.31 3.10
CA GLU A 34 -12.86 -9.99 3.56
C GLU A 34 -12.82 -8.96 2.42
N LEU A 35 -11.84 -9.05 1.52
CA LEU A 35 -11.82 -8.22 0.31
C LEU A 35 -13.06 -8.48 -0.56
N ARG A 36 -13.41 -9.75 -0.78
CA ARG A 36 -14.63 -10.15 -1.51
C ARG A 36 -15.87 -9.59 -0.83
N ARG A 37 -15.98 -9.71 0.49
CA ARG A 37 -17.09 -9.17 1.28
C ARG A 37 -17.22 -7.66 1.12
N ARG A 38 -16.11 -6.92 1.19
CA ARG A 38 -16.08 -5.46 1.01
C ARG A 38 -16.50 -5.05 -0.41
N LEU A 39 -16.05 -5.77 -1.44
CA LEU A 39 -16.45 -5.50 -2.83
C LEU A 39 -17.94 -5.79 -3.07
N MET A 40 -18.46 -6.89 -2.54
CA MET A 40 -19.89 -7.22 -2.62
C MET A 40 -20.77 -6.17 -1.92
N ASN A 41 -20.35 -5.71 -0.74
CA ASN A 41 -21.09 -4.68 0.02
C ASN A 41 -21.14 -3.32 -0.68
N ARG A 42 -20.20 -3.02 -1.59
CA ARG A 42 -20.27 -1.78 -2.39
C ARG A 42 -21.39 -1.81 -3.40
N GLY A 43 -21.85 -2.99 -3.84
CA GLY A 43 -23.01 -3.16 -4.71
C GLY A 43 -22.89 -2.55 -6.12
N THR A 44 -21.71 -2.04 -6.49
CA THR A 44 -21.47 -1.34 -7.76
C THR A 44 -20.96 -2.24 -8.88
N GLU A 45 -20.71 -3.53 -8.60
CA GLU A 45 -19.99 -4.43 -9.49
C GLU A 45 -20.72 -5.78 -9.65
N THR A 46 -20.63 -6.35 -10.85
CA THR A 46 -21.15 -7.70 -11.13
C THR A 46 -20.23 -8.77 -10.53
N ALA A 47 -20.76 -9.98 -10.33
CA ALA A 47 -19.98 -11.11 -9.80
C ALA A 47 -18.70 -11.38 -10.61
N GLN A 48 -18.78 -11.29 -11.95
CA GLN A 48 -17.62 -11.49 -12.84
C GLN A 48 -16.54 -10.42 -12.64
N GLN A 49 -16.93 -9.15 -12.41
CA GLN A 49 -15.99 -8.07 -12.13
C GLN A 49 -15.33 -8.24 -10.76
N ILE A 50 -16.09 -8.70 -9.76
CA ILE A 50 -15.57 -9.00 -8.42
C ILE A 50 -14.53 -10.11 -8.50
N ASP A 51 -14.82 -11.21 -9.19
CA ASP A 51 -13.89 -12.34 -9.32
C ASP A 51 -12.59 -11.92 -10.06
N LEU A 52 -12.70 -11.11 -11.11
CA LEU A 52 -11.53 -10.55 -11.80
C LEU A 52 -10.69 -9.66 -10.87
N ARG A 53 -11.34 -8.80 -10.08
CA ARG A 53 -10.64 -7.94 -9.10
C ARG A 53 -9.97 -8.75 -8.01
N LEU A 54 -10.61 -9.81 -7.51
CA LEU A 54 -10.01 -10.69 -6.52
C LEU A 54 -8.79 -11.43 -7.07
N ALA A 55 -8.86 -11.92 -8.32
CA ALA A 55 -7.72 -12.55 -8.97
C ALA A 55 -6.55 -11.57 -9.15
N THR A 56 -6.83 -10.33 -9.56
CA THR A 56 -5.81 -9.28 -9.64
C THR A 56 -5.24 -8.97 -8.26
N ALA A 57 -6.09 -8.75 -7.26
CA ALA A 57 -5.66 -8.44 -5.90
C ALA A 57 -4.80 -9.57 -5.32
N ALA A 58 -5.15 -10.85 -5.53
CA ALA A 58 -4.35 -11.98 -5.08
C ALA A 58 -2.92 -11.94 -5.64
N ARG A 59 -2.77 -11.60 -6.93
CA ARG A 59 -1.45 -11.45 -7.56
C ARG A 59 -0.70 -10.22 -7.05
N GLU A 60 -1.40 -9.10 -6.89
CA GLU A 60 -0.83 -7.85 -6.37
C GLU A 60 -0.39 -7.97 -4.91
N MET A 61 -1.10 -8.77 -4.11
CA MET A 61 -0.73 -9.06 -2.74
C MET A 61 0.67 -9.66 -2.67
N GLU A 62 1.12 -10.49 -3.63
CA GLU A 62 2.47 -11.06 -3.62
C GLU A 62 3.59 -9.99 -3.66
N LEU A 63 3.29 -8.79 -4.17
CA LEU A 63 4.22 -7.68 -4.32
C LEU A 63 4.50 -6.92 -3.03
N TRP A 64 3.84 -7.25 -1.91
CA TRP A 64 3.99 -6.53 -0.63
C TRP A 64 5.46 -6.42 -0.19
N ARG A 65 6.27 -7.42 -0.54
CA ARG A 65 7.70 -7.53 -0.19
C ARG A 65 8.57 -6.48 -0.86
N ASP A 66 8.10 -5.90 -1.96
CA ASP A 66 8.85 -4.87 -2.69
C ASP A 66 8.64 -3.48 -2.09
N TYR A 67 7.67 -3.33 -1.19
CA TYR A 67 7.38 -2.07 -0.52
C TYR A 67 8.20 -1.94 0.76
N ARG A 68 8.51 -0.70 1.11
CA ARG A 68 9.25 -0.40 2.33
C ARG A 68 8.47 -0.74 3.60
N TYR A 69 7.16 -0.52 3.58
CA TYR A 69 6.26 -0.86 4.68
C TYR A 69 5.03 -1.60 4.18
N THR A 70 4.45 -2.44 5.03
CA THR A 70 3.15 -3.08 4.79
C THR A 70 2.25 -2.86 6.00
N ILE A 71 1.04 -2.38 5.76
CA ILE A 71 -0.04 -2.29 6.75
C ILE A 71 -1.05 -3.37 6.40
N ILE A 72 -1.24 -4.34 7.29
CA ILE A 72 -2.40 -5.24 7.22
C ILE A 72 -3.62 -4.46 7.69
N SER A 73 -4.54 -4.23 6.76
CA SER A 73 -5.72 -3.40 6.96
C SER A 73 -6.71 -4.07 7.90
N GLY A 74 -7.04 -3.38 8.98
CA GLY A 74 -8.06 -3.77 9.94
C GLY A 74 -9.21 -2.78 9.91
N SER A 75 -9.31 -1.99 10.98
CA SER A 75 -10.21 -0.83 11.05
C SER A 75 -9.52 0.45 10.56
N VAL A 76 -10.32 1.43 10.14
CA VAL A 76 -9.81 2.74 9.68
C VAL A 76 -8.95 3.42 10.76
N GLU A 77 -9.38 3.34 12.03
CA GLU A 77 -8.66 3.98 13.14
C GLU A 77 -7.29 3.33 13.38
N GLU A 78 -7.24 2.00 13.39
CA GLU A 78 -5.98 1.25 13.54
C GLU A 78 -5.03 1.51 12.38
N ASP A 79 -5.54 1.47 11.15
CA ASP A 79 -4.74 1.67 9.95
C ASP A 79 -4.17 3.08 9.89
N LEU A 80 -4.97 4.09 10.28
CA LEU A 80 -4.53 5.47 10.39
C LEU A 80 -3.45 5.63 11.47
N GLN A 81 -3.58 4.95 12.61
CA GLN A 81 -2.57 4.99 13.65
C GLN A 81 -1.25 4.35 13.20
N LYS A 82 -1.30 3.18 12.55
CA LYS A 82 -0.11 2.53 11.95
C LYS A 82 0.56 3.44 10.93
N PHE A 83 -0.22 4.09 10.06
CA PHE A 83 0.29 5.04 9.07
C PHE A 83 0.99 6.24 9.72
N ARG A 84 0.38 6.85 10.76
CA ARG A 84 0.99 7.96 11.52
C ARG A 84 2.31 7.55 12.16
N ASN A 85 2.40 6.33 12.69
CA ASN A 85 3.64 5.81 13.28
C ASN A 85 4.76 5.69 12.23
N ILE A 86 4.44 5.19 11.03
CA ILE A 86 5.41 5.10 9.92
C ILE A 86 5.88 6.49 9.50
N MET A 87 4.95 7.43 9.29
CA MET A 87 5.28 8.81 8.93
C MET A 87 6.18 9.48 9.98
N GLY A 88 5.88 9.29 11.26
CA GLY A 88 6.71 9.77 12.37
C GLY A 88 8.11 9.17 12.31
N ALA A 89 8.22 7.85 12.21
CA ALA A 89 9.51 7.16 12.13
C ALA A 89 10.36 7.63 10.93
N GLU A 90 9.74 7.80 9.76
CA GLU A 90 10.41 8.31 8.57
C GLU A 90 10.92 9.74 8.73
N SER A 91 10.21 10.58 9.49
CA SER A 91 10.65 11.96 9.77
C SER A 91 11.90 12.03 10.66
N TYR A 92 12.15 11.00 11.47
CA TYR A 92 13.29 10.94 12.39
C TYR A 92 14.57 10.37 11.78
N LEU A 93 14.54 9.92 10.52
CA LEU A 93 15.72 9.42 9.84
C LEU A 93 16.77 10.53 9.73
N SER A 94 17.98 10.29 10.25
CA SER A 94 19.06 11.29 10.24
C SER A 94 19.37 11.84 8.85
N ARG A 95 19.26 10.99 7.81
CA ARG A 95 19.43 11.40 6.39
C ARG A 95 18.38 12.39 5.88
N ARG A 96 17.24 12.53 6.57
CA ARG A 96 16.17 13.48 6.27
C ARG A 96 16.18 14.72 7.18
N LEU A 97 17.03 14.72 8.22
CA LEU A 97 17.20 15.88 9.08
C LEU A 97 18.14 16.88 8.40
N ILE A 98 17.58 17.98 7.92
CA ILE A 98 18.35 19.12 7.43
C ILE A 98 18.76 19.94 8.65
N GLN A 99 20.04 19.95 9.01
CA GLN A 99 20.57 20.93 9.95
C GLN A 99 20.49 22.30 9.27
N LYS A 100 19.76 23.23 9.87
CA LYS A 100 19.76 24.64 9.47
C LYS A 100 21.03 25.32 9.95
#